data_AF-A0A7D5RZX5-F1
#
_entry.id   AF-A0A7D5RZX5-F1
#
_cell.length_a   1.000
_cell.length_b   1.000
_cell.length_c   1.000
_cell.angle_alpha   90.00
_cell.angle_beta   90.00
_cell.angle_gamma   90.00
#
_symmetry.space_group_name_H-M   'P 1'
#
loop_
_entity.id
_entity.type
_entity.pdbx_description
1 polymer ?
#
loop_
_entity_poly.entity_id
_entity_poly.type
_entity_poly.pdbx_seq_one_letter_code
_entity_poly.pdbx_strand_id
1 'polypeptide(L)'
;MGAKPYAAQFSTVKAALQEVGVRYIRQPVGNAASAARLQSLNTELGVKMIAIIDARTGSGSTQKLNPGGIAALLNAAKTTVNPNMIVAIEGPNEWNMMERLYGSTTWPQELRTYQAQLFQQVHADAVLSSKPVVAPSLSDPMSPGQYSKLGNMEAWTDNANAHVYPNWLPFAQNFPMYWYMFDSLTRRNGPG
;
A
#
# COMPACT_ATOMS: atom_id res chain seq x y z
N MET A 1 25.79 1.99 2.01
CA MET A 1 24.48 2.66 2.13
C MET A 1 24.53 3.52 3.38
N GLY A 2 24.47 4.85 3.24
CA GLY A 2 24.47 5.75 4.40
C GLY A 2 23.24 5.53 5.27
N ALA A 3 23.34 5.76 6.58
CA ALA A 3 22.20 5.72 7.47
C ALA A 3 21.08 6.60 6.90
N LYS A 4 19.86 6.08 6.79
CA LYS A 4 18.71 6.91 6.36
C LYS A 4 18.59 8.05 7.38
N PRO A 5 18.71 9.33 6.99
CA PRO A 5 18.89 10.45 7.92
C PRO A 5 17.77 10.55 8.95
N TYR A 6 16.55 10.20 8.53
CA TYR A 6 15.35 10.21 9.38
C TYR A 6 15.34 9.16 10.49
N ALA A 7 16.12 8.07 10.36
CA ALA A 7 16.24 7.08 11.43
C ALA A 7 17.11 7.59 12.58
N ALA A 8 18.20 8.28 12.26
CA ALA A 8 19.08 8.90 13.24
C ALA A 8 18.46 10.15 13.90
N GLN A 9 17.49 10.79 13.24
CA GLN A 9 16.82 12.02 13.70
C GLN A 9 15.36 11.79 14.11
N PHE A 10 15.03 10.60 14.63
CA PHE A 10 13.64 10.25 14.91
C PHE A 10 12.95 11.23 15.89
N SER A 11 13.64 11.74 16.89
CA SER A 11 13.10 12.75 17.82
C SER A 11 12.68 14.03 17.10
N THR A 12 13.53 14.54 16.21
CA THR A 12 13.23 15.71 15.37
C THR A 12 12.05 15.45 14.45
N VAL A 13 12.01 14.29 13.79
CA VAL A 13 10.88 13.90 12.93
C VAL A 13 9.58 13.80 13.74
N LYS A 14 9.61 13.17 14.92
CA LYS A 14 8.44 13.05 15.79
C LYS A 14 7.90 14.41 16.24
N ALA A 15 8.79 15.33 16.63
CA ALA A 15 8.40 16.69 17.01
C ALA A 15 7.74 17.44 15.83
N ALA A 16 8.32 17.35 14.63
CA ALA A 16 7.73 17.96 13.44
C ALA A 16 6.36 17.36 13.10
N LEU A 17 6.20 16.02 13.16
CA LEU A 17 4.92 15.36 12.94
C LEU A 17 3.85 15.82 13.94
N GLN A 18 4.24 16.03 15.21
CA GLN A 18 3.35 16.57 16.24
C GLN A 18 2.96 18.01 15.94
N GLU A 19 3.94 18.85 15.60
CA GLU A 19 3.74 20.28 15.31
C GLU A 19 2.77 20.50 14.15
N VAL A 20 2.92 19.74 13.06
CA VAL A 20 2.00 19.83 11.90
C VAL A 20 0.72 19.01 12.08
N GLY A 21 0.53 18.37 13.25
CA GLY A 21 -0.70 17.66 13.58
C GLY A 21 -0.95 16.37 12.80
N VAL A 22 0.10 15.67 12.33
CA VAL A 22 -0.06 14.41 11.60
C VAL A 22 -0.73 13.35 12.48
N ARG A 23 -1.77 12.70 11.93
CA ARG A 23 -2.53 11.63 12.58
C ARG A 23 -2.37 10.27 11.92
N TYR A 24 -1.94 10.23 10.66
CA TYR A 24 -1.86 9.02 9.85
C TYR A 24 -0.53 8.97 9.10
N ILE A 25 0.08 7.79 9.07
CA ILE A 25 1.28 7.51 8.27
C ILE A 25 1.08 6.26 7.40
N ARG A 26 1.89 6.09 6.37
CA ARG A 26 1.89 4.92 5.49
C ARG A 26 3.27 4.27 5.54
N GLN A 27 3.36 2.98 5.92
CA GLN A 27 4.64 2.34 6.19
C GLN A 27 4.61 0.82 5.99
N PRO A 28 5.69 0.20 5.45
CA PRO A 28 5.85 -1.26 5.45
C PRO A 28 6.06 -1.84 6.85
N VAL A 29 5.48 -3.01 7.08
CA VAL A 29 5.69 -3.80 8.31
C VAL A 29 6.86 -4.78 8.17
N GLY A 30 7.32 -5.36 9.29
CA GLY A 30 8.34 -6.41 9.29
C GLY A 30 9.78 -5.94 9.56
N ASN A 31 10.01 -4.65 9.77
CA ASN A 31 11.32 -4.13 10.19
C ASN A 31 11.32 -3.77 11.68
N ALA A 32 12.05 -4.54 12.49
CA ALA A 32 12.11 -4.36 13.95
C ALA A 32 12.65 -2.97 14.38
N ALA A 33 13.62 -2.41 13.67
CA ALA A 33 14.14 -1.06 13.95
C ALA A 33 13.10 0.05 13.64
N SER A 34 12.07 -0.25 12.85
CA SER A 34 10.96 0.66 12.58
C SER A 34 9.81 0.45 13.57
N ALA A 35 9.63 -0.78 14.07
CA ALA A 35 8.60 -1.14 15.05
C ALA A 35 8.61 -0.25 16.31
N ALA A 36 9.76 -0.09 16.96
CA ALA A 36 9.86 0.74 18.17
C ALA A 36 9.49 2.22 17.91
N ARG A 37 9.85 2.75 16.74
CA ARG A 37 9.51 4.12 16.34
C ARG A 37 8.02 4.27 16.04
N LEU A 38 7.44 3.30 15.34
CA LEU A 38 6.00 3.26 15.09
C LEU A 38 5.20 3.16 16.40
N GLN A 39 5.68 2.37 17.35
CA GLN A 39 5.08 2.28 18.67
C GLN A 39 5.16 3.61 19.40
N SER A 40 6.32 4.28 19.44
CA SER A 40 6.47 5.63 20.01
C SER A 40 5.50 6.65 19.38
N LEU A 41 5.37 6.66 18.05
CA LEU A 41 4.40 7.53 17.36
C LEU A 41 2.95 7.22 17.78
N ASN A 42 2.60 5.94 17.93
CA ASN A 42 1.26 5.56 18.34
C ASN A 42 0.96 5.90 19.81
N THR A 43 1.85 5.55 20.73
CA THR A 43 1.60 5.69 22.17
C THR A 43 1.71 7.13 22.64
N GLU A 44 2.59 7.94 22.04
CA GLU A 44 2.84 9.31 22.49
C GLU A 44 2.02 10.34 21.72
N LEU A 45 1.74 10.11 20.44
CA LEU A 45 1.05 11.08 19.58
C LEU A 45 -0.31 10.60 19.06
N GLY A 46 -0.70 9.35 19.35
CA GLY A 46 -1.94 8.77 18.84
C GLY A 46 -1.91 8.48 17.34
N VAL A 47 -0.75 8.53 16.68
CA VAL A 47 -0.63 8.32 15.24
C VAL A 47 -1.08 6.91 14.86
N LYS A 48 -1.84 6.82 13.79
CA LYS A 48 -2.33 5.59 13.15
C LYS A 48 -1.59 5.33 11.84
N MET A 49 -1.74 4.13 11.28
CA MET A 49 -1.05 3.77 10.04
C MET A 49 -1.85 2.96 9.05
N ILE A 50 -1.53 3.15 7.77
CA ILE A 50 -1.76 2.19 6.70
C ILE A 50 -0.54 1.26 6.64
N ALA A 51 -0.77 -0.04 6.82
CA ALA A 51 0.27 -1.06 6.82
C ALA A 51 0.47 -1.64 5.42
N ILE A 52 1.65 -1.43 4.83
CA ILE A 52 1.99 -2.02 3.54
C ILE A 52 2.44 -3.46 3.75
N ILE A 53 1.71 -4.40 3.14
CA ILE A 53 2.01 -5.83 3.11
C ILE A 53 2.56 -6.16 1.71
N ASP A 54 3.89 -6.07 1.61
CA ASP A 54 4.61 -6.19 0.35
C ASP A 54 5.77 -7.19 0.49
N ALA A 55 5.38 -8.46 0.54
CA ALA A 55 6.32 -9.56 0.62
C ALA A 55 6.99 -9.78 -0.73
N ARG A 56 8.30 -9.59 -0.77
CA ARG A 56 9.14 -9.78 -1.96
C ARG A 56 10.31 -10.70 -1.69
N THR A 57 10.79 -11.35 -2.74
CA THR A 57 12.07 -12.07 -2.75
C THR A 57 12.93 -11.56 -3.90
N GLY A 58 14.23 -11.88 -3.87
CA GLY A 58 15.17 -11.42 -4.89
C GLY A 58 15.49 -9.92 -4.79
N SER A 59 16.25 -9.43 -5.76
CA SER A 59 16.63 -8.02 -5.85
C SER A 59 16.82 -7.58 -7.31
N GLY A 60 16.65 -6.29 -7.58
CA GLY A 60 16.75 -5.75 -8.94
C GLY A 60 15.82 -6.48 -9.91
N SER A 61 16.34 -6.90 -11.06
CA SER A 61 15.60 -7.63 -12.10
C SER A 61 15.14 -9.03 -11.70
N THR A 62 15.65 -9.57 -10.59
CA THR A 62 15.24 -10.90 -10.07
C THR A 62 14.15 -10.81 -9.01
N GLN A 63 13.67 -9.60 -8.71
CA GLN A 63 12.66 -9.39 -7.69
C GLN A 63 11.36 -10.08 -8.09
N LYS A 64 10.69 -10.71 -7.12
CA LYS A 64 9.38 -11.36 -7.28
C LYS A 64 8.46 -11.02 -6.12
N LEU A 65 7.16 -10.90 -6.38
CA LEU A 65 6.17 -10.96 -5.32
C LEU A 65 6.19 -12.37 -4.70
N ASN A 66 6.05 -12.41 -3.39
CA ASN A 66 6.07 -13.64 -2.61
C ASN A 66 4.76 -13.77 -1.81
N PRO A 67 3.69 -14.31 -2.41
CA PRO A 67 2.43 -14.50 -1.70
C PRO A 67 2.55 -15.40 -0.46
N GLY A 68 3.48 -16.36 -0.45
CA GLY A 68 3.80 -17.19 0.72
C GLY A 68 4.36 -16.41 1.91
N GLY A 69 4.86 -15.18 1.69
CA GLY A 69 5.33 -14.28 2.74
C GLY A 69 4.24 -13.39 3.36
N ILE A 70 3.00 -13.40 2.85
CA ILE A 70 1.90 -12.56 3.34
C ILE A 70 1.64 -12.84 4.83
N ALA A 71 1.46 -14.11 5.20
CA ALA A 71 1.17 -14.50 6.58
C ALA A 71 2.24 -14.03 7.57
N ALA A 72 3.52 -14.06 7.17
CA ALA A 72 4.62 -13.58 8.00
C ALA A 72 4.55 -12.06 8.23
N LEU A 73 4.22 -11.28 7.18
CA LEU A 73 4.05 -9.83 7.31
C LEU A 73 2.79 -9.45 8.08
N LEU A 74 1.67 -10.17 7.91
CA LEU A 74 0.47 -9.97 8.73
C LEU A 74 0.76 -10.31 10.20
N ASN A 75 1.52 -11.36 10.47
CA ASN A 75 1.96 -11.65 11.83
C ASN A 75 2.87 -10.56 12.39
N ALA A 76 3.80 -10.02 11.59
CA ALA A 76 4.62 -8.89 12.00
C ALA A 76 3.76 -7.64 12.27
N ALA A 77 2.72 -7.39 11.46
CA ALA A 77 1.77 -6.30 11.69
C ALA A 77 1.02 -6.44 13.03
N LYS A 78 0.78 -7.67 13.50
CA LYS A 78 0.13 -7.92 14.79
C LYS A 78 1.08 -7.83 15.98
N THR A 79 2.33 -8.24 15.79
CA THR A 79 3.29 -8.48 16.88
C THR A 79 4.31 -7.37 17.05
N THR A 80 4.65 -6.66 15.99
CA THR A 80 5.67 -5.60 16.00
C THR A 80 5.08 -4.20 16.04
N VAL A 81 3.80 -4.05 15.71
CA VAL A 81 3.06 -2.81 15.92
C VAL A 81 1.77 -3.11 16.67
N ASN A 82 1.23 -2.12 17.38
CA ASN A 82 -0.08 -2.25 18.01
C ASN A 82 -1.14 -2.44 16.90
N PRO A 83 -1.93 -3.54 16.87
CA PRO A 83 -2.96 -3.72 15.84
C PRO A 83 -3.99 -2.59 15.78
N ASN A 84 -4.21 -1.89 16.90
CA ASN A 84 -5.08 -0.72 16.96
C ASN A 84 -4.48 0.54 16.32
N MET A 85 -3.17 0.54 16.02
CA MET A 85 -2.53 1.56 15.20
C MET A 85 -2.94 1.40 13.72
N ILE A 86 -3.22 0.19 13.27
CA ILE A 86 -3.53 -0.11 11.88
C ILE A 86 -4.97 0.30 11.57
N VAL A 87 -5.12 1.19 10.59
CA VAL A 87 -6.44 1.67 10.09
C VAL A 87 -6.79 1.08 8.73
N ALA A 88 -5.79 0.62 7.97
CA ALA A 88 -5.98 -0.09 6.72
C ALA A 88 -4.74 -0.94 6.40
N ILE A 89 -4.94 -1.93 5.54
CA ILE A 89 -3.89 -2.80 5.01
C ILE A 89 -3.77 -2.54 3.52
N GLU A 90 -2.56 -2.35 3.02
CA GLU A 90 -2.31 -2.08 1.59
C GLU A 90 -1.49 -3.21 0.98
N GLY A 91 -1.81 -3.57 -0.26
CA GLY A 91 -1.02 -4.49 -1.07
C GLY A 91 0.31 -3.91 -1.56
N PRO A 92 0.98 -4.61 -2.51
CA PRO A 92 2.33 -4.26 -2.96
C PRO A 92 2.46 -2.84 -3.51
N ASN A 93 3.57 -2.18 -3.17
CA ASN A 93 3.85 -0.81 -3.59
C ASN A 93 4.54 -0.78 -4.95
N GLU A 94 3.90 -0.21 -5.97
CA GLU A 94 4.48 0.13 -7.26
C GLU A 94 5.04 -1.08 -8.03
N TRP A 95 4.39 -2.25 -7.91
CA TRP A 95 4.83 -3.47 -8.58
C TRP A 95 4.87 -3.34 -10.11
N ASN A 96 4.04 -2.47 -10.68
CA ASN A 96 4.04 -2.20 -12.12
C ASN A 96 5.34 -1.56 -12.63
N MET A 97 6.19 -1.03 -11.75
CA MET A 97 7.54 -0.58 -12.14
C MET A 97 8.41 -1.70 -12.69
N MET A 98 8.10 -2.97 -12.43
CA MET A 98 8.83 -4.10 -13.03
C MET A 98 8.77 -4.09 -14.56
N GLU A 99 7.69 -3.56 -15.14
CA GLU A 99 7.60 -3.35 -16.60
C GLU A 99 8.62 -2.32 -17.06
N ARG A 100 8.62 -1.13 -16.45
CA ARG A 100 9.51 -0.03 -16.85
C ARG A 100 10.98 -0.31 -16.57
N LEU A 101 11.29 -0.93 -15.44
CA LEU A 101 12.67 -1.15 -15.00
C LEU A 101 13.30 -2.39 -15.64
N TYR A 102 12.50 -3.44 -15.88
CA TYR A 102 13.03 -4.75 -16.25
C TYR A 102 12.25 -5.45 -17.39
N GLY A 103 11.29 -4.77 -18.01
CA GLY A 103 10.52 -5.32 -19.13
C GLY A 103 9.53 -6.42 -18.75
N SER A 104 9.16 -6.53 -17.47
CA SER A 104 8.18 -7.55 -17.04
C SER A 104 6.79 -7.27 -17.62
N THR A 105 6.21 -8.27 -18.27
CA THR A 105 4.82 -8.26 -18.76
C THR A 105 3.86 -9.02 -17.86
N THR A 106 4.39 -9.77 -16.88
CA THR A 106 3.60 -10.63 -15.96
C THR A 106 3.14 -9.89 -14.71
N TRP A 107 3.63 -8.66 -14.48
CA TRP A 107 3.30 -7.86 -13.31
C TRP A 107 1.79 -7.74 -13.01
N PRO A 108 0.87 -7.62 -13.99
CA PRO A 108 -0.55 -7.46 -13.65
C PRO A 108 -1.13 -8.75 -13.04
N GLN A 109 -0.78 -9.91 -13.60
CA GLN A 109 -1.27 -11.19 -13.10
C GLN A 109 -0.67 -11.54 -11.73
N GLU A 110 0.62 -11.24 -11.54
CA GLU A 110 1.30 -11.39 -10.26
C GLU A 110 0.64 -10.53 -9.18
N LEU A 111 0.34 -9.27 -9.50
CA LEU A 111 -0.28 -8.33 -8.57
C LEU A 111 -1.72 -8.74 -8.23
N ARG A 112 -2.52 -9.19 -9.22
CA ARG A 112 -3.86 -9.74 -8.98
C ARG A 112 -3.83 -10.94 -8.04
N THR A 113 -2.94 -11.89 -8.32
CA THR A 113 -2.78 -13.10 -7.50
C THR A 113 -2.41 -12.76 -6.07
N TYR A 114 -1.44 -11.85 -5.90
CA TYR A 114 -1.00 -11.42 -4.58
C TYR A 114 -2.13 -10.72 -3.82
N GLN A 115 -2.81 -9.76 -4.46
CA GLN A 115 -3.88 -8.99 -3.83
C GLN A 115 -5.05 -9.87 -3.40
N ALA A 116 -5.46 -10.83 -4.23
CA ALA A 116 -6.51 -11.78 -3.88
C ALA A 116 -6.15 -12.60 -2.63
N GLN A 117 -4.92 -13.09 -2.54
CA GLN A 117 -4.45 -13.84 -1.37
C GLN A 117 -4.32 -12.95 -0.12
N LEU A 118 -3.86 -11.70 -0.28
CA LEU A 118 -3.82 -10.74 0.82
C LEU A 118 -5.22 -10.48 1.37
N PHE A 119 -6.18 -10.18 0.49
CA PHE A 119 -7.57 -9.92 0.85
C PHE A 119 -8.16 -11.08 1.64
N GLN A 120 -8.04 -12.31 1.12
CA GLN A 120 -8.52 -13.51 1.79
C GLN A 120 -7.87 -13.73 3.16
N GLN A 121 -6.55 -13.57 3.27
CA GLN A 121 -5.84 -13.76 4.54
C GLN A 121 -6.18 -12.69 5.57
N VAL A 122 -6.38 -11.43 5.16
CA VAL A 122 -6.81 -10.36 6.08
C VAL A 122 -8.20 -10.66 6.63
N HIS A 123 -9.17 -10.98 5.78
CA HIS A 123 -10.54 -11.24 6.22
C HIS A 123 -10.71 -12.57 6.99
N ALA A 124 -9.78 -13.51 6.84
CA ALA A 124 -9.71 -14.71 7.67
C ALA A 124 -9.00 -14.49 9.03
N ASP A 125 -8.29 -13.38 9.22
CA ASP A 125 -7.53 -13.11 10.44
C ASP A 125 -8.41 -12.47 11.53
N ALA A 126 -8.48 -13.10 12.71
CA ALA A 126 -9.34 -12.65 13.80
C ALA A 126 -9.03 -11.22 14.32
N VAL A 127 -7.79 -10.73 14.16
CA VAL A 127 -7.37 -9.40 14.61
C VAL A 127 -7.52 -8.36 13.50
N LEU A 128 -7.25 -8.76 12.25
CA LEU A 128 -7.18 -7.84 11.11
C LEU A 128 -8.41 -7.83 10.22
N SER A 129 -9.35 -8.77 10.36
CA SER A 129 -10.53 -8.92 9.50
C SER A 129 -11.46 -7.70 9.45
N SER A 130 -11.42 -6.84 10.46
CA SER A 130 -12.16 -5.57 10.50
C SER A 130 -11.44 -4.41 9.80
N LYS A 131 -10.20 -4.61 9.34
CA LYS A 131 -9.39 -3.58 8.69
C LYS A 131 -9.65 -3.62 7.19
N PRO A 132 -9.94 -2.47 6.54
CA PRO A 132 -10.10 -2.43 5.11
C PRO A 132 -8.78 -2.76 4.40
N VAL A 133 -8.88 -3.50 3.30
CA VAL A 133 -7.80 -3.82 2.37
C VAL A 133 -7.84 -2.84 1.20
N VAL A 134 -6.88 -1.94 1.17
CA VAL A 134 -6.69 -0.92 0.14
C VAL A 134 -5.96 -1.52 -1.06
N ALA A 135 -6.32 -1.07 -2.26
CA ALA A 135 -5.74 -1.54 -3.50
C ALA A 135 -4.23 -1.25 -3.55
N PRO A 136 -3.46 -2.02 -4.34
CA PRO A 136 -2.05 -1.73 -4.56
C PRO A 136 -1.85 -0.31 -5.11
N SER A 137 -0.82 0.37 -4.61
CA SER A 137 -0.38 1.64 -5.20
C SER A 137 0.37 1.36 -6.49
N LEU A 138 -0.12 1.86 -7.63
CA LEU A 138 0.65 1.83 -8.88
C LEU A 138 1.54 3.06 -8.98
N SER A 139 2.76 2.88 -9.48
CA SER A 139 3.58 4.00 -9.95
C SER A 139 3.08 4.44 -11.31
N ASP A 140 3.21 5.71 -11.64
CA ASP A 140 2.75 6.23 -12.93
C ASP A 140 1.34 5.78 -13.35
N PRO A 141 0.33 5.87 -12.46
CA PRO A 141 -1.00 5.37 -12.79
C PRO A 141 -1.60 6.06 -14.03
N MET A 142 -1.08 7.24 -14.38
CA MET A 142 -1.51 8.06 -15.51
C MET A 142 -0.82 7.67 -16.83
N SER A 143 0.24 6.84 -16.81
CA SER A 143 0.75 6.24 -18.03
C SER A 143 -0.35 5.40 -18.69
N PRO A 144 -0.65 5.63 -19.99
CA PRO A 144 -1.79 5.00 -20.64
C PRO A 144 -1.83 3.48 -20.45
N GLY A 145 -2.95 2.99 -19.93
CA GLY A 145 -3.28 1.57 -19.86
C GLY A 145 -2.75 0.80 -18.64
N GLN A 146 -2.04 1.41 -17.68
CA GLN A 146 -1.57 0.68 -16.48
C GLN A 146 -2.74 0.09 -15.68
N TYR A 147 -3.78 0.87 -15.38
CA TYR A 147 -4.99 0.35 -14.74
C TYR A 147 -5.77 -0.63 -15.64
N SER A 148 -5.80 -0.39 -16.96
CA SER A 148 -6.45 -1.31 -17.89
C SER A 148 -5.77 -2.69 -17.94
N LYS A 149 -4.43 -2.74 -17.84
CA LYS A 149 -3.65 -3.99 -17.73
C LYS A 149 -3.91 -4.71 -16.40
N LEU A 150 -4.01 -3.95 -15.30
CA LEU A 150 -4.36 -4.51 -13.99
C LEU A 150 -5.78 -5.08 -13.97
N GLY A 151 -6.72 -4.41 -14.63
CA GLY A 151 -8.12 -4.80 -14.68
C GLY A 151 -8.88 -4.48 -13.39
N ASN A 152 -10.11 -4.97 -13.30
CA ASN A 152 -10.98 -4.75 -12.14
C ASN A 152 -10.45 -5.52 -10.90
N MET A 153 -10.32 -4.81 -9.78
CA MET A 153 -9.84 -5.33 -8.50
C MET A 153 -10.91 -5.32 -7.40
N GLU A 154 -12.14 -4.91 -7.69
CA GLU A 154 -13.24 -4.71 -6.72
C GLU A 154 -13.47 -5.93 -5.82
N ALA A 155 -13.31 -7.15 -6.34
CA ALA A 155 -13.47 -8.38 -5.55
C ALA A 155 -12.39 -8.57 -4.47
N TRP A 156 -11.26 -7.88 -4.58
CA TRP A 156 -10.06 -8.08 -3.75
C TRP A 156 -9.57 -6.78 -3.10
N THR A 157 -10.44 -5.78 -2.99
CA THR A 157 -10.14 -4.53 -2.30
C THR A 157 -11.40 -3.85 -1.79
N ASP A 158 -11.30 -3.21 -0.63
CA ASP A 158 -12.37 -2.36 -0.08
C ASP A 158 -12.28 -0.92 -0.58
N ASN A 159 -11.08 -0.44 -0.94
CA ASN A 159 -10.83 0.94 -1.32
C ASN A 159 -9.77 1.03 -2.42
N ALA A 160 -10.01 1.90 -3.39
CA ALA A 160 -9.06 2.16 -4.46
C ALA A 160 -7.89 3.06 -4.02
N ASN A 161 -6.77 2.99 -4.75
CA ASN A 161 -5.52 3.64 -4.39
C ASN A 161 -4.68 4.02 -5.62
N ALA A 162 -3.92 5.10 -5.53
CA ALA A 162 -3.08 5.62 -6.60
C ALA A 162 -1.93 6.48 -6.03
N HIS A 163 -0.75 6.39 -6.64
CA HIS A 163 0.28 7.42 -6.44
C HIS A 163 0.18 8.48 -7.53
N VAL A 164 -0.25 9.69 -7.16
CA VAL A 164 -0.36 10.82 -8.10
C VAL A 164 0.77 11.81 -7.84
N TYR A 165 1.71 11.91 -8.78
CA TYR A 165 2.85 12.82 -8.69
C TYR A 165 2.78 13.91 -9.78
N PRO A 166 2.91 15.20 -9.43
CA PRO A 166 2.73 16.31 -10.38
C PRO A 166 3.69 16.32 -11.57
N ASN A 167 4.91 15.81 -11.42
CA ASN A 167 5.90 15.76 -12.49
C ASN A 167 5.63 14.65 -13.53
N TRP A 168 4.60 13.83 -13.33
CA TRP A 168 4.13 12.82 -14.28
C TRP A 168 2.91 13.34 -15.07
N LEU A 169 2.59 14.64 -14.93
CA LEU A 169 1.48 15.35 -15.56
C LEU A 169 1.76 16.06 -16.91
N PRO A 170 2.76 15.74 -17.78
CA PRO A 170 2.74 16.26 -19.16
C PRO A 170 1.45 15.91 -19.92
N PHE A 171 0.64 14.98 -19.39
CA PHE A 171 -0.57 14.44 -20.02
C PHE A 171 -1.88 14.77 -19.29
N ALA A 172 -1.86 15.59 -18.23
CA ALA A 172 -3.03 15.81 -17.36
C ALA A 172 -4.11 16.74 -17.92
N GLN A 173 -3.99 17.20 -19.16
CA GLN A 173 -4.94 18.17 -19.71
C GLN A 173 -6.30 17.56 -20.08
N ASN A 174 -6.48 16.23 -20.10
CA ASN A 174 -7.74 15.61 -20.56
C ASN A 174 -8.11 14.26 -19.91
N PHE A 175 -7.66 13.97 -18.68
CA PHE A 175 -8.10 12.74 -18.00
C PHE A 175 -9.15 13.07 -16.92
N PRO A 176 -10.43 12.74 -17.15
CA PRO A 176 -11.39 12.68 -16.07
C PRO A 176 -10.87 11.65 -15.07
N MET A 177 -10.61 12.05 -13.82
CA MET A 177 -10.33 11.14 -12.70
C MET A 177 -11.59 10.36 -12.29
N TYR A 178 -12.28 9.74 -13.25
CA TYR A 178 -13.32 8.77 -12.98
C TYR A 178 -12.64 7.40 -12.84
N TRP A 179 -12.30 7.12 -11.59
CA TRP A 179 -12.01 5.84 -10.96
C TRP A 179 -12.21 4.59 -11.84
N TYR A 180 -11.11 4.10 -12.44
CA TYR A 180 -11.04 2.79 -13.11
C TYR A 180 -11.12 1.58 -12.15
N MET A 181 -11.20 1.81 -10.84
CA MET A 181 -11.33 0.74 -9.84
C MET A 181 -12.76 0.46 -9.38
N PHE A 182 -13.73 1.29 -9.78
CA PHE A 182 -15.14 1.13 -9.42
C PHE A 182 -16.03 1.43 -10.63
N ASP A 183 -16.05 0.54 -11.62
CA ASP A 183 -17.05 0.59 -12.71
C ASP A 183 -18.48 0.30 -12.18
N SER A 184 -18.64 -0.05 -10.90
CA SER A 184 -19.92 -0.38 -10.27
C SER A 184 -20.58 0.78 -9.50
N LEU A 185 -19.86 1.86 -9.15
CA LEU A 185 -20.42 2.96 -8.36
C LEU A 185 -21.23 3.97 -9.19
N THR A 186 -21.07 3.99 -10.51
CA THR A 186 -21.91 4.80 -11.41
C THR A 186 -23.25 4.13 -11.74
N ARG A 187 -23.50 2.88 -11.32
CA ARG A 187 -24.78 2.18 -11.53
C ARG A 187 -25.65 2.02 -10.28
N ARG A 188 -25.19 2.40 -9.08
CA ARG A 188 -26.00 2.27 -7.84
C ARG A 188 -26.70 3.54 -7.37
N ASN A 189 -26.56 4.66 -8.09
CA ASN A 189 -27.26 5.92 -7.81
C ASN A 189 -28.10 6.42 -9.01
N GLY A 190 -28.79 5.51 -9.70
CA GLY A 190 -29.90 5.87 -10.58
C GLY A 190 -31.23 5.69 -9.83
N PRO A 191 -32.19 6.64 -9.90
CA PRO A 191 -33.47 6.49 -9.22
C PRO A 191 -34.29 5.39 -9.91
N GLY A 192 -34.67 4.38 -9.13
CA GLY A 192 -35.59 3.31 -9.49
C GLY A 192 -36.06 2.61 -8.23
#